data_AF-A0A534ZQU2-F1
#
_entry.id   AF-A0A534ZQU2-F1
#
_cell.length_a   1.000
_cell.length_b   1.000
_cell.length_c   1.000
_cell.angle_alpha   90.00
_cell.angle_beta   90.00
_cell.angle_gamma   90.00
#
_symmetry.space_group_name_H-M   'P 1'
#
loop_
_entity.id
_entity.type
_entity.pdbx_description
1 polymer ?
#
loop_
_entity_poly.entity_id
_entity_poly.type
_entity_poly.pdbx_seq_one_letter_code
_entity_poly.pdbx_strand_id
1 'polypeptide(L)'
;LPSTCTGLSELKNGLQIFAGSMPLYRGSTLIGAVGVSGDGIDQDDAVAAAAGASFGAPPALRADRVFVRGVRLPYFKLPRRPERR
;
A
#
# COMPACT_ATOMS: atom_id res chain seq x y z
N LEU A 1 -19.09 -23.03 -13.03
CA LEU A 1 -18.47 -21.71 -13.31
C LEU A 1 -17.31 -21.55 -12.35
N PRO A 2 -16.12 -21.05 -12.75
CA PRO A 2 -15.08 -20.73 -11.78
C PRO A 2 -15.69 -19.78 -10.75
N SER A 3 -15.56 -20.13 -9.48
CA SER A 3 -16.25 -19.45 -8.36
C SER A 3 -15.75 -18.02 -8.10
N THR A 4 -14.75 -17.56 -8.87
CA THR A 4 -14.12 -16.25 -8.78
C THR A 4 -13.66 -15.77 -10.16
N CYS A 5 -13.61 -14.46 -10.39
CA CYS A 5 -13.19 -13.89 -11.67
C CYS A 5 -11.66 -13.91 -11.90
N THR A 6 -10.88 -14.18 -10.85
CA THR A 6 -9.40 -14.16 -10.87
C THR A 6 -8.76 -15.54 -10.77
N GLY A 7 -9.52 -16.59 -10.40
CA GLY A 7 -8.96 -17.90 -10.07
C GLY A 7 -8.17 -17.96 -8.75
N LEU A 8 -8.17 -16.86 -7.98
CA LEU A 8 -7.50 -16.76 -6.67
C LEU A 8 -8.55 -16.61 -5.58
N SER A 9 -8.57 -17.54 -4.61
CA SER A 9 -9.51 -17.50 -3.48
C SER A 9 -9.43 -16.19 -2.70
N GLU A 10 -8.23 -15.63 -2.58
CA GLU A 10 -7.96 -14.46 -1.73
C GLU A 10 -8.23 -13.13 -2.45
N LEU A 11 -8.47 -13.17 -3.76
CA LEU A 11 -8.72 -12.01 -4.61
C LEU A 11 -9.97 -12.24 -5.46
N LYS A 12 -11.07 -12.69 -4.84
CA LYS A 12 -12.30 -13.11 -5.56
C LYS A 12 -12.85 -12.04 -6.49
N ASN A 13 -12.63 -10.77 -6.16
CA ASN A 13 -13.12 -9.59 -6.87
C ASN A 13 -12.01 -8.80 -7.58
N GLY A 14 -10.81 -9.35 -7.71
CA GLY A 14 -9.68 -8.65 -8.32
C GLY A 14 -8.71 -8.01 -7.32
N LEU A 15 -7.78 -7.25 -7.89
CA LEU A 15 -6.76 -6.46 -7.19
C LEU A 15 -6.77 -5.04 -7.73
N GLN A 16 -6.79 -4.05 -6.86
CA GLN A 16 -6.60 -2.65 -7.21
C GLN A 16 -5.11 -2.29 -7.13
N ILE A 17 -4.58 -1.68 -8.20
CA ILE A 17 -3.15 -1.32 -8.31
C ILE A 17 -2.90 0.19 -8.30
N PHE A 18 -3.91 0.96 -7.92
CA PHE A 18 -3.79 2.39 -7.67
C PHE A 18 -3.33 2.64 -6.23
N ALA A 19 -2.82 3.85 -5.98
CA ALA A 19 -2.38 4.27 -4.65
C ALA A 19 -3.57 4.33 -3.65
N GLY A 20 -3.28 4.43 -2.36
CA GLY A 20 -4.29 4.51 -1.30
C GLY A 20 -4.36 3.32 -0.36
N SER A 21 -3.29 2.51 -0.23
CA SER A 21 -3.29 1.38 0.71
C SER A 21 -2.03 1.30 1.56
N MET A 22 -2.19 0.82 2.80
CA MET A 22 -1.09 0.64 3.74
C MET A 22 -1.23 -0.69 4.50
N PRO A 23 -0.22 -1.58 4.46
CA PRO A 23 -0.24 -2.78 5.29
C PRO A 23 0.05 -2.43 6.75
N LEU A 24 -0.64 -3.09 7.68
CA LEU A 24 -0.52 -2.89 9.12
C LEU A 24 0.21 -4.07 9.76
N TYR A 25 1.25 -3.78 10.53
CA TYR A 25 2.10 -4.76 11.20
C TYR A 25 2.13 -4.54 12.71
N ARG A 26 2.23 -5.65 13.46
CA ARG A 26 2.65 -5.66 14.86
C ARG A 26 3.92 -6.49 14.96
N GLY A 27 5.07 -5.82 15.14
CA GLY A 27 6.37 -6.45 14.96
C GLY A 27 6.57 -6.88 13.50
N SER A 28 6.85 -8.16 13.26
CA SER A 28 6.96 -8.75 11.92
C SER A 28 5.66 -9.39 11.42
N THR A 29 4.58 -9.37 12.20
CA THR A 29 3.32 -10.01 11.86
C THR A 29 2.42 -9.04 11.11
N LEU A 30 1.98 -9.39 9.89
CA LEU A 30 0.93 -8.69 9.17
C LEU A 30 -0.40 -8.92 9.90
N ILE A 31 -1.06 -7.84 10.33
CA ILE A 31 -2.32 -7.90 11.09
C ILE A 31 -3.51 -7.33 10.33
N GLY A 32 -3.28 -6.80 9.12
CA GLY A 32 -4.32 -6.23 8.28
C GLY A 32 -3.78 -5.16 7.34
N ALA A 33 -4.67 -4.31 6.84
CA ALA A 33 -4.35 -3.18 5.99
C ALA A 33 -5.42 -2.07 6.10
N VAL A 34 -5.04 -0.86 5.72
CA VAL A 34 -5.96 0.25 5.41
C VAL A 34 -6.05 0.40 3.89
N GLY A 35 -7.25 0.65 3.38
CA GLY A 35 -7.50 1.06 2.00
C GLY A 35 -8.36 2.32 1.99
N VAL A 36 -7.98 3.29 1.16
CA VAL A 36 -8.64 4.58 0.96
C VAL A 36 -8.98 4.71 -0.53
N SER A 37 -10.15 5.27 -0.81
CA SER A 37 -10.58 5.61 -2.17
C SER A 37 -11.34 6.93 -2.10
N GLY A 38 -10.88 7.93 -2.83
CA GLY A 38 -11.44 9.27 -2.74
C GLY A 38 -11.17 10.12 -3.98
N ASP A 39 -10.71 11.35 -3.75
CA ASP A 39 -10.54 12.39 -4.76
C ASP A 39 -9.40 12.07 -5.75
N GLY A 40 -8.17 12.00 -5.24
CA GLY A 40 -6.99 11.72 -6.04
C GLY A 40 -5.99 10.82 -5.32
N ILE A 41 -5.22 10.07 -6.12
CA ILE A 41 -4.32 9.02 -5.63
C ILE A 41 -3.24 9.55 -4.66
N ASP A 42 -2.79 10.80 -4.85
CA ASP A 42 -1.81 11.43 -3.95
C ASP A 42 -2.43 11.73 -2.57
N GLN A 43 -3.71 12.12 -2.54
CA GLN A 43 -4.45 12.32 -1.29
C GLN A 43 -4.77 10.99 -0.62
N ASP A 44 -5.17 9.97 -1.39
CA ASP A 44 -5.48 8.64 -0.87
C ASP A 44 -4.25 8.00 -0.20
N ASP A 45 -3.06 8.11 -0.81
CA ASP A 45 -1.79 7.63 -0.22
C ASP A 45 -1.45 8.38 1.07
N ALA A 46 -1.67 9.71 1.11
CA ALA A 46 -1.41 10.51 2.30
C ALA A 46 -2.33 10.11 3.47
N VAL A 47 -3.62 9.88 3.20
CA VAL A 47 -4.58 9.43 4.21
C VAL A 47 -4.26 8.00 4.67
N ALA A 48 -3.94 7.09 3.75
CA ALA A 48 -3.58 5.71 4.10
C ALA A 48 -2.31 5.66 4.96
N ALA A 49 -1.28 6.45 4.60
CA ALA A 49 -0.04 6.57 5.36
C ALA A 49 -0.28 7.12 6.78
N ALA A 50 -1.13 8.14 6.91
CA ALA A 50 -1.48 8.71 8.21
C ALA A 50 -2.25 7.72 9.09
N ALA A 51 -3.21 6.99 8.51
CA ALA A 51 -4.02 6.01 9.23
C ALA A 51 -3.19 4.85 9.82
N GLY A 52 -2.14 4.41 9.12
CA GLY A 52 -1.28 3.31 9.56
C GLY A 52 0.05 3.75 10.20
N ALA A 53 0.26 5.03 10.51
CA ALA A 53 1.56 5.58 10.90
C ALA A 53 2.29 4.79 12.01
N SER A 54 1.57 4.28 13.00
CA SER A 54 2.12 3.49 14.12
C SER A 54 2.24 1.98 13.85
N PHE A 55 1.77 1.53 12.69
CA PHE A 55 1.68 0.12 12.29
C PHE A 55 2.38 -0.15 10.96
N GLY A 56 3.28 0.73 10.52
CA GLY A 56 4.04 0.53 9.29
C GLY A 56 4.90 -0.73 9.31
N ALA A 57 5.17 -1.27 8.13
CA ALA A 57 6.02 -2.45 7.97
C ALA A 57 7.41 -2.21 8.59
N PRO A 58 8.00 -3.22 9.26
CA PRO A 58 9.36 -3.10 9.76
C PRO A 58 10.35 -2.94 8.58
N PRO A 59 11.49 -2.25 8.74
CA PRO A 59 12.39 -1.91 7.64
C PRO A 59 12.89 -3.06 6.77
N ALA A 60 12.89 -4.30 7.29
CA ALA A 60 13.27 -5.51 6.56
C ALA A 60 12.17 -6.03 5.61
N LEU A 61 10.91 -5.65 5.83
CA LEU A 61 9.74 -6.09 5.03
C LEU A 61 9.21 -5.01 4.09
N ARG A 62 9.87 -3.85 4.02
CA ARG A 62 9.43 -2.74 3.17
C ARG A 62 9.84 -2.92 1.72
N ALA A 63 8.99 -2.46 0.81
CA ALA A 63 9.22 -2.52 -0.63
C ALA A 63 10.48 -1.75 -1.06
N ASP A 64 10.91 -0.72 -0.33
CA ASP A 64 12.13 0.04 -0.60
C ASP A 64 13.44 -0.72 -0.33
N ARG A 65 13.35 -1.98 0.13
CA ARG A 65 14.47 -2.95 0.11
C ARG A 65 14.57 -3.75 -1.19
N VAL A 66 13.56 -3.68 -2.05
CA VAL A 66 13.46 -4.49 -3.28
C VAL A 66 13.88 -3.67 -4.49
N PHE A 67 14.71 -4.28 -5.33
CA PHE A 67 15.11 -3.73 -6.62
C PHE A 67 14.56 -4.60 -7.74
N VAL A 68 13.92 -3.97 -8.73
CA VAL A 68 13.42 -4.62 -9.94
C VAL A 68 14.13 -3.99 -11.13
N ARG A 69 14.93 -4.78 -11.85
CA ARG A 69 15.72 -4.30 -13.01
C ARG A 69 16.58 -3.07 -12.68
N GLY A 70 17.18 -3.05 -11.49
CA GLY A 70 18.00 -1.94 -11.00
C GLY A 70 17.22 -0.76 -10.41
N VAL A 71 15.88 -0.76 -10.46
CA VAL A 71 15.03 0.30 -9.89
C VAL A 71 14.54 -0.09 -8.51
N ARG A 72 14.78 0.75 -7.50
CA ARG A 72 14.26 0.56 -6.14
C ARG A 72 12.76 0.86 -6.11
N LEU A 73 11.96 -0.08 -5.58
CA LEU A 73 10.53 0.15 -5.41
C LEU A 73 10.28 1.18 -4.30
N PRO A 74 9.30 2.10 -4.45
CA PRO A 74 8.94 3.01 -3.36
C PRO A 74 8.16 2.24 -2.27
N TYR A 75 8.36 2.63 -1.01
CA TYR A 75 7.48 2.19 0.08
C TYR A 75 6.22 3.06 0.19
N PHE A 76 6.39 4.38 0.11
CA PHE A 76 5.32 5.37 -0.06
C PHE A 76 5.78 6.46 -1.03
N LYS A 77 4.83 7.05 -1.76
CA LYS A 77 5.09 8.19 -2.62
C LYS A 77 4.26 9.38 -2.15
N LEU A 78 4.77 10.08 -1.14
CA LEU A 78 4.14 11.30 -0.63
C LEU A 78 4.69 12.56 -1.34
N PRO A 79 3.92 13.67 -1.37
CA PRO A 79 4.40 14.94 -1.88
C PRO A 79 5.71 15.36 -1.21
N ARG A 80 6.72 15.75 -2.00
CA ARG A 80 8.02 16.19 -1.47
C ARG A 80 7.95 17.56 -0.76
N ARG A 81 6.95 18.36 -1.11
CA ARG A 81 6.67 19.70 -0.57
C ARG A 81 5.16 19.86 -0.38
N PRO A 82 4.56 19.22 0.64
CA PRO A 82 3.11 19.26 0.86
C PRO A 82 2.57 20.69 1.09
N GLU A 83 3.43 21.64 1.46
CA GLU A 83 3.11 23.03 1.70
C GLU A 83 3.04 23.92 0.44
N ARG A 84 3.53 23.44 -0.70
CA ARG A 84 3.46 24.19 -1.96
C ARG A 84 2.20 23.80 -2.74
N ARG A 85 1.33 24.79 -2.94
CA ARG A 85 0.19 24.72 -3.86
C ARG A 85 0.64 24.88 -5.32
#